data_AF-A0A1B1AFX2-F1
#
_entry.id   AF-A0A1B1AFX2-F1
#
_cell.length_a   1.000
_cell.length_b   1.000
_cell.length_c   1.000
_cell.angle_alpha   90.00
_cell.angle_beta   90.00
_cell.angle_gamma   90.00
#
_symmetry.space_group_name_H-M   'P 1'
#
loop_
_entity.id
_entity.type
_entity.pdbx_description
1 polymer ?
#
loop_
_entity_poly.entity_id
_entity_poly.type
_entity_poly.pdbx_seq_one_letter_code
_entity_poly.pdbx_strand_id
1 'polypeptide(L)'
;MGLAISVGMLADLLVNDEEGAEWFEEDIAKLNGVLATAGRSPHKEPRETDSIGIGAYGYTGLHHLRRCAAHLHYVGALPAPLKRDEDVTLDERYQTYGAEFESENAGAEPGAFARASSRQFDHLIMHDDAEGFYVPQDFDRVLIAGDQAYGWVGSSYALMRECAKLADALQLPADLLANGEGAAFADAIKATAKGGWSLFGKGKPILWREHAIASMLCAKLHAAASHSIRTGSLVVFC
;
A
#
# COMPACT_ATOMS: atom_id res chain seq x y z
N MET A 1 18.24 0.46 1.54
CA MET A 1 17.41 0.49 0.32
C MET A 1 16.14 1.23 0.69
N GLY A 2 15.77 2.27 -0.05
CA GLY A 2 14.52 2.99 0.18
C GLY A 2 13.43 2.34 -0.67
N LEU A 3 12.23 2.18 -0.12
CA LEU A 3 11.07 1.75 -0.89
C LEU A 3 10.58 2.90 -1.77
N ALA A 4 10.41 2.65 -3.06
CA ALA A 4 9.77 3.54 -4.01
C ALA A 4 8.45 2.92 -4.48
N ILE A 5 7.45 3.78 -4.72
CA ILE A 5 6.19 3.41 -5.36
C ILE A 5 6.17 4.06 -6.73
N SER A 6 6.02 3.26 -7.78
CA SER A 6 5.98 3.74 -9.16
C SER A 6 4.62 3.45 -9.80
N VAL A 7 4.14 4.38 -10.64
CA VAL A 7 2.96 4.18 -11.50
C VAL A 7 3.31 4.65 -12.90
N GLY A 8 3.03 3.82 -13.91
CA GLY A 8 3.46 4.09 -15.29
C GLY A 8 4.93 3.73 -15.54
N MET A 9 5.45 2.73 -14.81
CA MET A 9 6.85 2.33 -14.84
C MET A 9 7.31 1.92 -16.25
N LEU A 10 6.49 1.20 -17.03
CA LEU A 10 6.86 0.82 -18.40
C LEU A 10 7.11 2.04 -19.30
N ALA A 11 6.26 3.06 -19.22
CA ALA A 11 6.42 4.27 -20.01
C ALA A 11 7.72 5.03 -19.66
N ASP A 12 8.12 5.02 -18.38
CA ASP A 12 9.39 5.60 -17.94
C ASP A 12 10.59 4.79 -18.46
N LEU A 13 10.56 3.47 -18.28
CA LEU A 13 11.62 2.56 -18.69
C LEU A 13 11.85 2.60 -20.21
N LEU A 14 10.79 2.64 -21.03
CA LEU A 14 10.93 2.75 -22.49
C LEU A 14 11.70 3.99 -22.95
N VAL A 15 11.78 5.04 -22.12
CA VAL A 15 12.55 6.26 -22.40
C VAL A 15 13.95 6.20 -21.79
N ASN A 16 14.07 5.65 -20.58
CA ASN A 16 15.26 5.80 -19.74
C ASN A 16 16.12 4.53 -19.61
N ASP A 17 15.54 3.35 -19.82
CA ASP A 17 16.15 2.04 -19.58
C ASP A 17 15.46 0.93 -20.40
N GLU A 18 15.93 0.72 -21.64
CA GLU A 18 15.36 -0.28 -22.56
C GLU A 18 15.48 -1.71 -22.01
N GLU A 19 16.59 -2.05 -21.36
CA GLU A 19 16.77 -3.36 -20.72
C GLU A 19 15.75 -3.53 -19.58
N GLY A 20 15.64 -2.54 -18.70
CA GLY A 20 14.62 -2.54 -17.63
C GLY A 20 13.19 -2.68 -18.17
N ALA A 21 12.88 -2.07 -19.33
CA ALA A 21 11.58 -2.22 -19.99
C ALA A 21 11.32 -3.67 -20.42
N GLU A 22 12.31 -4.34 -21.01
CA GLU A 22 12.21 -5.76 -21.41
C GLU A 22 11.93 -6.65 -20.19
N TRP A 23 12.69 -6.49 -19.10
CA TRP A 23 12.47 -7.21 -17.84
C TRP A 23 11.06 -6.98 -17.28
N PHE A 24 10.61 -5.73 -17.27
CA PHE A 24 9.27 -5.39 -16.75
C PHE A 24 8.14 -5.95 -17.61
N GLU A 25 8.32 -6.02 -18.94
CA GLU A 25 7.38 -6.68 -19.84
C GLU A 25 7.27 -8.19 -19.58
N GLU A 26 8.37 -8.86 -19.23
CA GLU A 26 8.34 -10.26 -18.79
C GLU A 26 7.51 -10.43 -17.51
N ASP A 27 7.65 -9.53 -16.54
CA ASP A 27 6.87 -9.60 -15.30
C ASP A 27 5.38 -9.33 -15.53
N ILE A 28 5.05 -8.40 -16.43
CA ILE A 28 3.67 -8.20 -16.89
C ILE A 28 3.12 -9.46 -17.57
N ALA A 29 3.94 -10.19 -18.34
CA ALA A 29 3.52 -11.44 -18.95
C ALA A 29 3.19 -12.51 -17.91
N LYS A 30 4.01 -12.63 -16.84
CA LYS A 30 3.72 -13.56 -15.72
C LYS A 30 2.46 -13.15 -14.97
N LEU A 31 2.30 -11.86 -14.63
CA LEU A 31 1.08 -11.30 -14.04
C LEU A 31 -0.17 -11.64 -14.87
N ASN A 32 -0.07 -11.53 -16.20
CA ASN A 32 -1.17 -11.86 -17.10
C ASN A 32 -1.54 -13.35 -17.10
N GLY A 33 -0.58 -14.24 -16.86
CA GLY A 33 -0.86 -15.67 -16.63
C GLY A 33 -1.72 -15.89 -15.37
N VAL A 34 -1.39 -15.19 -14.28
CA VAL A 34 -2.14 -15.23 -13.01
C VAL A 34 -3.55 -14.66 -13.20
N LEU A 35 -3.68 -13.50 -13.85
CA LEU A 35 -4.97 -12.87 -14.17
C LEU A 35 -5.86 -13.76 -15.03
N ALA A 36 -5.29 -14.41 -16.06
CA ALA A 36 -6.02 -15.31 -16.93
C ALA A 36 -6.58 -16.53 -16.17
N THR A 37 -5.77 -17.11 -15.28
CA THR A 37 -6.19 -18.23 -14.42
C THR A 37 -7.33 -17.83 -13.49
N ALA A 38 -7.32 -16.57 -13.02
CA ALA A 38 -8.38 -15.97 -12.23
C ALA A 38 -9.65 -15.58 -13.00
N GLY A 39 -9.69 -15.83 -14.32
CA GLY A 39 -10.78 -15.41 -15.21
C GLY A 39 -10.86 -13.90 -15.42
N ARG A 40 -9.75 -13.16 -15.20
CA ARG A 40 -9.66 -11.72 -15.42
C ARG A 40 -9.09 -11.40 -16.79
N SER A 41 -9.38 -10.19 -17.26
CA SER A 41 -8.80 -9.71 -18.50
C SER A 41 -7.29 -9.49 -18.32
N PRO A 42 -6.47 -9.86 -19.32
CA PRO A 42 -5.06 -9.52 -19.30
C PRO A 42 -4.87 -8.01 -19.15
N HIS A 43 -3.97 -7.63 -18.28
CA HIS A 43 -3.49 -6.27 -18.14
C HIS A 43 -2.66 -5.86 -19.36
N LYS A 44 -2.89 -4.64 -19.83
CA LYS A 44 -2.13 -4.01 -20.91
C LYS A 44 -1.54 -2.72 -20.37
N GLU A 45 -0.29 -2.77 -19.92
CA GLU A 45 0.37 -1.60 -19.36
C GLU A 45 0.51 -0.50 -20.44
N PRO A 46 0.12 0.75 -20.16
CA PRO A 46 0.30 1.86 -21.09
C PRO A 46 1.78 2.09 -21.38
N ARG A 47 2.11 2.14 -22.68
CA ARG A 47 3.47 2.46 -23.14
C ARG A 47 3.76 3.96 -23.15
N GLU A 48 2.70 4.77 -23.24
CA GLU A 48 2.75 6.23 -23.28
C GLU A 48 1.75 6.77 -22.24
N THR A 49 2.26 7.25 -21.11
CA THR A 49 1.46 7.85 -20.03
C THR A 49 2.36 8.70 -19.13
N ASP A 50 1.76 9.56 -18.33
CA ASP A 50 2.45 10.24 -17.23
C ASP A 50 2.90 9.20 -16.19
N SER A 51 4.20 9.05 -16.00
CA SER A 51 4.78 8.25 -14.92
C SER A 51 4.93 9.09 -13.65
N ILE A 52 4.74 8.48 -12.50
CA ILE A 52 5.04 9.10 -11.20
C ILE A 52 5.87 8.14 -10.34
N GLY A 53 6.91 8.69 -9.72
CA GLY A 53 7.69 8.02 -8.68
C GLY A 53 7.45 8.70 -7.34
N ILE A 54 7.07 7.92 -6.33
CA ILE A 54 6.78 8.39 -4.99
C ILE A 54 7.73 7.72 -4.02
N GLY A 55 8.58 8.51 -3.36
CA GLY A 55 9.46 7.98 -2.31
C GLY A 55 8.67 7.60 -1.06
N ALA A 56 8.91 6.43 -0.47
CA ALA A 56 8.34 6.08 0.83
C ALA A 56 9.19 6.61 2.00
N TYR A 57 8.67 6.48 3.22
CA TYR A 57 9.46 6.75 4.44
C TYR A 57 10.40 5.57 4.74
N GLY A 58 11.46 5.44 3.94
CA GLY A 58 12.29 4.25 3.95
C GLY A 58 11.47 2.97 3.78
N TYR A 59 12.04 1.83 4.17
CA TYR A 59 11.34 0.54 4.12
C TYR A 59 10.26 0.40 5.21
N THR A 60 10.47 1.01 6.38
CA THR A 60 9.59 0.79 7.55
C THR A 60 8.29 1.58 7.51
N GLY A 61 8.18 2.59 6.65
CA GLY A 61 7.01 3.48 6.57
C GLY A 61 5.70 2.73 6.34
N LEU A 62 5.74 1.69 5.50
CA LEU A 62 4.56 0.91 5.15
C LEU A 62 4.00 0.12 6.34
N HIS A 63 4.87 -0.45 7.17
CA HIS A 63 4.46 -1.17 8.37
C HIS A 63 3.71 -0.28 9.37
N HIS A 64 4.01 1.03 9.46
CA HIS A 64 3.24 1.95 10.30
C HIS A 64 1.77 2.05 9.86
N LEU A 65 1.53 2.06 8.55
CA LEU A 65 0.18 2.10 7.99
C LEU A 65 -0.52 0.75 8.17
N ARG A 66 0.17 -0.37 7.88
CA ARG A 66 -0.37 -1.73 8.05
C ARG A 66 -0.73 -2.03 9.49
N ARG A 67 0.08 -1.57 10.45
CA ARG A 67 -0.26 -1.63 11.88
C ARG A 67 -1.58 -0.91 12.19
N CYS A 68 -1.77 0.31 11.67
CA CYS A 68 -3.03 1.04 11.89
C CYS A 68 -4.22 0.27 11.30
N ALA A 69 -4.07 -0.31 10.11
CA ALA A 69 -5.09 -1.12 9.45
C ALA A 69 -5.45 -2.38 10.25
N ALA A 70 -4.47 -3.12 10.75
CA ALA A 70 -4.71 -4.30 11.58
C ALA A 70 -5.45 -3.96 12.88
N HIS A 71 -5.07 -2.88 13.56
CA HIS A 71 -5.78 -2.42 14.77
C HIS A 71 -7.21 -1.96 14.48
N LEU A 72 -7.44 -1.25 13.38
CA LEU A 72 -8.81 -0.90 12.98
C LEU A 72 -9.66 -2.14 12.71
N HIS A 73 -9.08 -3.18 12.08
CA HIS A 73 -9.79 -4.42 11.83
C HIS A 73 -10.21 -5.14 13.12
N TYR A 74 -9.28 -5.34 14.07
CA TYR A 74 -9.56 -6.12 15.28
C TYR A 74 -10.21 -5.35 16.42
N VAL A 75 -9.89 -4.06 16.54
CA VAL A 75 -10.26 -3.22 17.71
C VAL A 75 -11.28 -2.15 17.33
N GLY A 76 -11.37 -1.78 16.06
CA GLY A 76 -12.19 -0.66 15.61
C GLY A 76 -11.62 0.72 16.00
N ALA A 77 -10.36 0.78 16.41
CA ALA A 77 -9.67 2.00 16.80
C ALA A 77 -8.21 1.99 16.35
N LEU A 78 -7.61 3.18 16.19
CA LEU A 78 -6.19 3.32 15.92
C LEU A 78 -5.37 2.88 17.14
N PRO A 79 -4.16 2.33 16.92
CA PRO A 79 -3.29 1.96 18.03
C PRO A 79 -2.76 3.22 18.73
N ALA A 80 -2.22 3.06 19.94
CA ALA A 80 -1.37 4.11 20.50
C ALA A 80 -0.15 4.39 19.59
N PRO A 81 0.36 5.64 19.55
CA PRO A 81 1.61 5.95 18.86
C PRO A 81 2.76 5.05 19.34
N LEU A 82 3.59 4.60 18.41
CA LEU A 82 4.77 3.78 18.74
C LEU A 82 5.77 4.61 19.57
N LYS A 83 6.36 3.97 20.56
CA LYS A 83 7.52 4.55 21.25
C LYS A 83 8.75 4.48 20.35
N ARG A 84 9.75 5.30 20.66
CA ARG A 84 10.94 5.50 19.82
C ARG A 84 11.75 4.22 19.56
N ASP A 85 11.69 3.27 20.47
CA ASP A 85 12.43 2.01 20.50
C ASP A 85 11.56 0.79 20.15
N GLU A 86 10.28 0.98 19.87
CA GLU A 86 9.37 -0.10 19.50
C GLU A 86 9.50 -0.42 18.00
N ASP A 87 9.69 -1.70 17.69
CA ASP A 87 9.65 -2.20 16.33
C ASP A 87 8.20 -2.43 15.90
N VAL A 88 7.77 -1.71 14.87
CA VAL A 88 6.43 -1.79 14.30
C VAL A 88 6.08 -3.20 13.78
N THR A 89 7.08 -3.96 13.33
CA THR A 89 6.89 -5.31 12.78
C THR A 89 6.58 -6.36 13.86
N LEU A 90 6.80 -6.01 15.13
CA LEU A 90 6.49 -6.86 16.29
C LEU A 90 5.11 -6.61 16.89
N ASP A 91 4.29 -5.76 16.27
CA ASP A 91 2.92 -5.51 16.74
C ASP A 91 2.05 -6.77 16.61
N GLU A 92 1.49 -7.23 17.73
CA GLU A 92 0.72 -8.48 17.81
C GLU A 92 -0.46 -8.52 16.83
N ARG A 93 -1.19 -7.41 16.67
CA ARG A 93 -2.36 -7.36 15.78
C ARG A 93 -1.94 -7.40 14.33
N TYR A 94 -0.86 -6.71 13.99
CA TYR A 94 -0.30 -6.77 12.65
C TYR A 94 0.17 -8.19 12.30
N GLN A 95 0.93 -8.85 13.18
CA GLN A 95 1.38 -10.23 12.96
C GLN A 95 0.22 -11.23 12.88
N THR A 96 -0.77 -11.08 13.76
CA THR A 96 -1.96 -11.94 13.77
C THR A 96 -2.72 -11.84 12.45
N TYR A 97 -2.86 -10.63 11.89
CA TYR A 97 -3.53 -10.42 10.61
C TYR A 97 -2.88 -11.23 9.49
N GLY A 98 -1.54 -11.16 9.37
CA GLY A 98 -0.80 -11.90 8.36
C GLY A 98 -0.91 -13.42 8.56
N ALA A 99 -0.73 -13.89 9.80
CA ALA A 99 -0.80 -15.32 10.11
C ALA A 99 -2.18 -15.92 9.86
N GLU A 100 -3.26 -15.21 10.19
CA GLU A 100 -4.63 -15.64 9.88
C GLU A 100 -4.87 -15.68 8.37
N PHE A 101 -4.44 -14.65 7.64
CA PHE A 101 -4.57 -14.62 6.18
C PHE A 101 -3.84 -15.80 5.54
N GLU A 102 -2.58 -16.05 5.91
CA GLU A 102 -1.80 -17.16 5.36
C GLU A 102 -2.41 -18.52 5.73
N SER A 103 -2.85 -18.70 6.97
CA SER A 103 -3.47 -19.95 7.42
C SER A 103 -4.76 -20.26 6.65
N GLU A 104 -5.61 -19.26 6.43
CA GLU A 104 -6.84 -19.44 5.67
C GLU A 104 -6.59 -19.74 4.19
N ASN A 105 -5.54 -19.15 3.62
CA ASN A 105 -5.18 -19.32 2.22
C ASN A 105 -4.12 -20.41 1.99
N ALA A 106 -3.81 -21.20 3.02
CA ALA A 106 -2.89 -22.32 2.91
C ALA A 106 -3.37 -23.31 1.83
N GLY A 107 -2.45 -23.63 0.90
CA GLY A 107 -2.74 -24.50 -0.24
C GLY A 107 -3.59 -23.86 -1.35
N ALA A 108 -3.76 -22.53 -1.35
CA ALA A 108 -4.31 -21.85 -2.50
C ALA A 108 -3.29 -21.86 -3.65
N GLU A 109 -3.76 -22.22 -4.85
CA GLU A 109 -2.93 -22.25 -6.05
C GLU A 109 -2.84 -20.84 -6.68
N PRO A 110 -1.74 -20.52 -7.39
CA PRO A 110 -1.65 -19.31 -8.19
C PRO A 110 -2.86 -19.13 -9.13
N GLY A 111 -3.39 -17.91 -9.19
CA GLY A 111 -4.61 -17.56 -9.91
C GLY A 111 -5.90 -17.71 -9.08
N ALA A 112 -5.85 -18.26 -7.88
CA ALA A 112 -7.00 -18.28 -6.97
C ALA A 112 -7.21 -16.91 -6.31
N PHE A 113 -8.46 -16.49 -6.13
CA PHE A 113 -8.77 -15.39 -5.21
C PHE A 113 -8.65 -15.87 -3.77
N ALA A 114 -8.19 -14.99 -2.88
CA ALA A 114 -8.14 -15.28 -1.45
C ALA A 114 -9.51 -15.72 -0.94
N ARG A 115 -9.53 -16.56 0.10
CA ARG A 115 -10.76 -17.02 0.72
C ARG A 115 -11.56 -15.83 1.23
N ALA A 116 -12.89 -15.93 1.09
CA ALA A 116 -13.77 -14.89 1.59
C ALA A 116 -13.65 -14.83 3.12
N SER A 117 -13.45 -13.63 3.65
CA SER A 117 -13.31 -13.36 5.08
C SER A 117 -13.96 -12.01 5.42
N SER A 118 -14.01 -11.68 6.72
CA SER A 118 -14.42 -10.36 7.21
C SER A 118 -13.28 -9.33 7.21
N ARG A 119 -12.07 -9.73 6.80
CA ARG A 119 -10.91 -8.83 6.74
C ARG A 119 -11.12 -7.70 5.74
N GLN A 120 -10.64 -6.52 6.09
CA GLN A 120 -11.00 -5.28 5.42
C GLN A 120 -9.85 -4.59 4.69
N PHE A 121 -8.61 -5.06 4.89
CA PHE A 121 -7.39 -4.39 4.48
C PHE A 121 -6.39 -5.35 3.82
N ASP A 122 -6.89 -6.42 3.18
CA ASP A 122 -6.03 -7.47 2.62
C ASP A 122 -5.15 -6.91 1.49
N HIS A 123 -5.66 -5.97 0.68
CA HIS A 123 -4.87 -5.39 -0.42
C HIS A 123 -3.70 -4.58 0.11
N LEU A 124 -3.88 -3.82 1.18
CA LEU A 124 -2.81 -3.05 1.82
C LEU A 124 -1.84 -3.92 2.63
N ILE A 125 -2.37 -4.82 3.46
CA ILE A 125 -1.56 -5.54 4.47
C ILE A 125 -0.76 -6.68 3.84
N MET A 126 -1.36 -7.42 2.90
CA MET A 126 -0.75 -8.64 2.36
C MET A 126 0.10 -8.41 1.11
N HIS A 127 0.08 -7.21 0.55
CA HIS A 127 0.96 -6.90 -0.58
C HIS A 127 2.44 -6.99 -0.16
N ASP A 128 3.33 -7.34 -1.08
CA ASP A 128 4.75 -7.47 -0.76
C ASP A 128 5.38 -6.08 -0.53
N ASP A 129 6.41 -6.01 0.32
CA ASP A 129 7.03 -4.74 0.70
C ASP A 129 8.00 -4.19 -0.34
N ALA A 130 8.51 -5.05 -1.25
CA ALA A 130 9.57 -4.72 -2.20
C ALA A 130 9.24 -5.14 -3.63
N GLU A 131 8.25 -6.01 -3.82
CA GLU A 131 7.85 -6.54 -5.12
C GLU A 131 6.32 -6.54 -5.26
N GLY A 132 5.81 -6.89 -6.44
CA GLY A 132 4.37 -7.11 -6.65
C GLY A 132 3.57 -5.92 -7.18
N PHE A 133 2.29 -6.21 -7.43
CA PHE A 133 1.45 -5.37 -8.29
C PHE A 133 0.12 -5.01 -7.65
N TYR A 134 -0.29 -3.75 -7.83
CA TYR A 134 -1.71 -3.41 -7.86
C TYR A 134 -2.15 -3.16 -9.31
N VAL A 135 -3.20 -3.86 -9.71
CA VAL A 135 -3.74 -3.79 -11.07
C VAL A 135 -4.93 -2.83 -11.10
N PRO A 136 -5.07 -1.98 -12.13
CA PRO A 136 -6.22 -1.07 -12.31
C PRO A 136 -7.48 -1.82 -12.78
N GLN A 137 -7.80 -2.93 -12.12
CA GLN A 137 -9.00 -3.73 -12.31
C GLN A 137 -9.71 -3.87 -10.96
N ASP A 138 -11.04 -3.76 -10.95
CA ASP A 138 -11.80 -3.84 -9.69
C ASP A 138 -12.09 -5.30 -9.30
N PHE A 139 -11.57 -5.69 -8.14
CA PHE A 139 -11.85 -6.97 -7.52
C PHE A 139 -11.67 -6.85 -6.00
N ASP A 140 -12.55 -7.54 -5.26
CA ASP A 140 -12.66 -7.31 -3.81
C ASP A 140 -11.61 -8.06 -2.99
N ARG A 141 -11.09 -9.18 -3.49
CA ARG A 141 -10.18 -10.06 -2.75
C ARG A 141 -8.83 -10.11 -3.46
N VAL A 142 -7.74 -10.10 -2.70
CA VAL A 142 -6.40 -10.23 -3.30
C VAL A 142 -6.28 -11.53 -4.08
N LEU A 143 -5.48 -11.49 -5.13
CA LEU A 143 -5.23 -12.62 -6.00
C LEU A 143 -3.94 -13.33 -5.59
N ILE A 144 -3.99 -14.65 -5.45
CA ILE A 144 -2.84 -15.47 -5.10
C ILE A 144 -1.98 -15.61 -6.35
N ALA A 145 -0.72 -15.19 -6.28
CA ALA A 145 0.22 -15.32 -7.40
C ALA A 145 1.42 -16.22 -7.08
N GLY A 146 1.80 -16.33 -5.80
CA GLY A 146 3.06 -16.97 -5.41
C GLY A 146 4.25 -16.34 -6.15
N ASP A 147 5.26 -17.14 -6.47
CA ASP A 147 6.46 -16.65 -7.16
C ASP A 147 6.21 -16.19 -8.61
N GLN A 148 4.99 -16.39 -9.15
CA GLN A 148 4.68 -15.98 -10.53
C GLN A 148 4.49 -14.47 -10.66
N ALA A 149 4.00 -13.79 -9.62
CA ALA A 149 3.85 -12.33 -9.64
C ALA A 149 4.01 -11.75 -8.22
N TYR A 150 5.03 -12.24 -7.52
CA TYR A 150 5.50 -11.70 -6.24
C TYR A 150 4.48 -11.78 -5.10
N GLY A 151 4.07 -13.00 -4.78
CA GLY A 151 3.19 -13.32 -3.67
C GLY A 151 1.72 -13.07 -3.98
N TRP A 152 1.28 -11.81 -3.86
CA TRP A 152 -0.13 -11.45 -3.93
C TRP A 152 -0.35 -10.22 -4.81
N VAL A 153 -1.37 -10.29 -5.66
CA VAL A 153 -1.73 -9.20 -6.57
C VAL A 153 -2.96 -8.47 -6.03
N GLY A 154 -2.80 -7.17 -5.81
CA GLY A 154 -3.85 -6.29 -5.32
C GLY A 154 -4.62 -5.58 -6.43
N SER A 155 -5.76 -5.00 -6.08
CA SER A 155 -6.55 -4.11 -6.93
C SER A 155 -6.27 -2.67 -6.54
N SER A 156 -5.96 -1.81 -7.51
CA SER A 156 -5.81 -0.36 -7.26
C SER A 156 -7.13 0.24 -6.74
N TYR A 157 -8.28 -0.26 -7.19
CA TYR A 157 -9.58 0.18 -6.69
C TYR A 157 -9.79 -0.21 -5.22
N ALA A 158 -9.48 -1.45 -4.86
CA ALA A 158 -9.60 -1.90 -3.48
C ALA A 158 -8.61 -1.18 -2.57
N LEU A 159 -7.34 -1.04 -2.98
CA LEU A 159 -6.33 -0.28 -2.23
C LEU A 159 -6.77 1.17 -1.99
N MET A 160 -7.32 1.84 -3.00
CA MET A 160 -7.84 3.20 -2.85
C MET A 160 -8.97 3.27 -1.80
N ARG A 161 -9.91 2.30 -1.84
CA ARG A 161 -11.00 2.19 -0.84
C ARG A 161 -10.46 1.93 0.57
N GLU A 162 -9.46 1.06 0.70
CA GLU A 162 -8.80 0.74 1.97
C GLU A 162 -8.08 1.97 2.55
N CYS A 163 -7.33 2.70 1.71
CA CYS A 163 -6.68 3.95 2.09
C CYS A 163 -7.71 5.02 2.49
N ALA A 164 -8.86 5.13 1.80
CA ALA A 164 -9.91 6.07 2.19
C ALA A 164 -10.48 5.76 3.58
N LYS A 165 -10.76 4.47 3.89
CA LYS A 165 -11.19 4.04 5.23
C LYS A 165 -10.15 4.39 6.31
N LEU A 166 -8.87 4.19 6.00
CA LEU A 166 -7.78 4.53 6.91
C LEU A 166 -7.65 6.05 7.11
N ALA A 167 -7.78 6.83 6.04
CA ALA A 167 -7.76 8.28 6.09
C ALA A 167 -8.88 8.84 6.98
N ASP A 168 -10.09 8.28 6.88
CA ASP A 168 -11.22 8.63 7.75
C ASP A 168 -10.89 8.36 9.23
N ALA A 169 -10.35 7.18 9.54
CA ALA A 169 -9.96 6.81 10.90
C ALA A 169 -8.82 7.70 11.45
N LEU A 170 -7.86 8.05 10.59
CA LEU A 170 -6.77 8.98 10.89
C LEU A 170 -7.24 10.43 10.99
N GLN A 171 -8.49 10.74 10.64
CA GLN A 171 -9.00 12.11 10.50
C GLN A 171 -8.08 12.94 9.59
N LEU A 172 -7.58 12.32 8.53
CA LEU A 172 -6.69 12.95 7.57
C LEU A 172 -7.51 13.91 6.68
N PRO A 173 -7.18 15.21 6.65
CA PRO A 173 -7.86 16.17 5.78
C PRO A 173 -7.82 15.76 4.31
N ALA A 174 -8.91 15.99 3.59
CA ALA A 174 -9.07 15.57 2.20
C ALA A 174 -8.02 16.19 1.24
N ASP A 175 -7.61 17.44 1.50
CA ASP A 175 -6.55 18.12 0.77
C ASP A 175 -5.18 17.47 0.97
N LEU A 176 -4.92 16.95 2.19
CA LEU A 176 -3.70 16.18 2.47
C LEU A 176 -3.78 14.76 1.91
N LEU A 177 -4.95 14.12 1.94
CA LEU A 177 -5.16 12.81 1.31
C LEU A 177 -4.91 12.87 -0.20
N ALA A 178 -5.34 13.96 -0.85
CA ALA A 178 -5.10 14.19 -2.28
C ALA A 178 -3.63 14.54 -2.60
N ASN A 179 -2.82 14.90 -1.60
CA ASN A 179 -1.44 15.34 -1.77
C ASN A 179 -0.49 14.70 -0.73
N GLY A 180 -0.05 13.47 -1.03
CA GLY A 180 0.90 12.71 -0.19
C GLY A 180 2.30 13.30 -0.04
N GLU A 181 2.64 14.35 -0.80
CA GLU A 181 3.93 15.07 -0.73
C GLU A 181 3.82 16.39 0.06
N GLY A 182 2.69 16.66 0.71
CA GLY A 182 2.48 17.90 1.47
C GLY A 182 3.51 18.09 2.60
N ALA A 183 4.10 19.29 2.68
CA ALA A 183 5.08 19.66 3.71
C ALA A 183 4.59 19.43 5.15
N ALA A 184 3.26 19.46 5.35
CA ALA A 184 2.61 19.19 6.63
C ALA A 184 2.96 17.81 7.21
N PHE A 185 3.18 16.79 6.38
CA PHE A 185 3.61 15.46 6.84
C PHE A 185 5.04 15.51 7.40
N ALA A 186 5.96 16.14 6.67
CA ALA A 186 7.35 16.27 7.10
C ALA A 186 7.46 17.03 8.44
N ASP A 187 6.66 18.08 8.61
CA ASP A 187 6.61 18.85 9.87
C ASP A 187 6.04 18.02 11.02
N ALA A 188 4.98 17.24 10.77
CA ALA A 188 4.39 16.34 11.78
C ALA A 188 5.38 15.23 12.19
N ILE A 189 6.08 14.59 11.25
CA ILE A 189 7.10 13.57 11.52
C ILE A 189 8.26 14.15 12.35
N LYS A 190 8.74 15.36 12.01
CA LYS A 190 9.79 16.03 12.81
C LYS A 190 9.32 16.36 14.23
N ALA A 191 8.06 16.73 14.40
CA ALA A 191 7.48 17.04 15.71
C ALA A 191 7.36 15.80 16.60
N THR A 192 6.95 14.65 16.05
CA THR A 192 6.86 13.40 16.81
C THR A 192 8.25 12.86 17.19
N ALA A 193 9.23 12.93 16.29
CA ALA A 193 10.61 12.48 16.55
C ALA A 193 11.31 13.22 17.69
N LYS A 194 10.92 14.47 17.98
CA LYS A 194 11.48 15.29 19.07
C LYS A 194 10.85 15.02 20.46
N GLY A 195 10.06 13.95 20.60
CA GLY A 195 9.39 13.59 21.86
C GLY A 195 7.95 14.08 21.96
N GLY A 196 7.37 14.58 20.86
CA GLY A 196 5.97 14.95 20.76
C GLY A 196 5.54 16.13 21.65
N TRP A 197 4.41 16.74 21.28
CA TRP A 197 3.70 17.72 22.10
C TRP A 197 3.32 17.15 23.47
N SER A 198 4.14 17.39 24.50
CA SER A 198 3.73 17.20 25.90
C SER A 198 4.49 18.24 26.72
N LEU A 199 3.84 19.30 27.25
CA LEU A 199 3.18 19.22 28.55
C LEU A 199 2.16 20.35 28.82
N PHE A 200 1.82 21.22 27.85
CA PHE A 200 1.01 22.43 28.13
C PHE A 200 -0.13 22.78 27.13
N GLY A 201 -0.34 22.00 26.06
CA GLY A 201 -1.41 22.27 25.09
C GLY A 201 -2.71 21.54 25.45
N LYS A 202 -3.73 22.25 25.96
CA LYS A 202 -5.09 21.72 26.22
C LYS A 202 -5.89 21.47 24.91
N GLY A 203 -5.27 20.88 23.89
CA GLY A 203 -5.91 20.58 22.60
C GLY A 203 -6.35 19.13 22.51
N LYS A 204 -7.41 18.85 21.74
CA LYS A 204 -7.72 17.48 21.33
C LYS A 204 -6.57 16.94 20.46
N PRO A 205 -6.21 15.65 20.60
CA PRO A 205 -5.22 15.02 19.74
C PRO A 205 -5.65 15.12 18.27
N ILE A 206 -4.71 15.47 17.39
CA ILE A 206 -4.91 15.50 15.93
C ILE A 206 -4.35 14.18 15.39
N LEU A 207 -5.23 13.19 15.17
CA LEU A 207 -4.83 11.79 14.96
C LEU A 207 -3.84 11.60 13.80
N TRP A 208 -4.05 12.25 12.66
CA TRP A 208 -3.12 12.13 11.53
C TRP A 208 -1.70 12.62 11.87
N ARG A 209 -1.56 13.59 12.80
CA ARG A 209 -0.23 14.07 13.25
C ARG A 209 0.42 13.11 14.23
N GLU A 210 -0.37 12.48 15.09
CA GLU A 210 0.12 11.44 16.01
C GLU A 210 0.61 10.21 15.23
N HIS A 211 -0.04 9.93 14.10
CA HIS A 211 0.30 8.89 13.15
C HIS A 211 0.88 9.45 11.85
N ALA A 212 1.81 10.40 11.95
CA ALA A 212 2.29 11.17 10.79
C ALA A 212 2.87 10.29 9.66
N ILE A 213 3.64 9.25 10.00
CA ILE A 213 4.23 8.33 9.02
C ILE A 213 3.12 7.54 8.32
N ALA A 214 2.21 6.91 9.08
CA ALA A 214 1.08 6.17 8.52
C ALA A 214 0.20 7.05 7.64
N SER A 215 -0.09 8.28 8.08
CA SER A 215 -0.93 9.23 7.34
C SER A 215 -0.29 9.67 6.02
N MET A 216 1.02 9.91 6.02
CA MET A 216 1.75 10.22 4.79
C MET A 216 1.70 9.04 3.82
N LEU A 217 1.97 7.82 4.29
CA LEU A 217 1.91 6.62 3.43
C LEU A 217 0.50 6.36 2.91
N CYS A 218 -0.52 6.60 3.73
CA CYS A 218 -1.93 6.50 3.32
C CYS A 218 -2.25 7.45 2.16
N ALA A 219 -1.82 8.70 2.26
CA ALA A 219 -1.99 9.69 1.19
C ALA A 219 -1.22 9.33 -0.08
N LYS A 220 0.01 8.83 0.06
CA LYS A 220 0.86 8.40 -1.07
C LYS A 220 0.25 7.21 -1.81
N LEU A 221 -0.17 6.18 -1.10
CA LEU A 221 -0.82 5.01 -1.71
C LEU A 221 -2.18 5.35 -2.32
N HIS A 222 -2.97 6.20 -1.66
CA HIS A 222 -4.22 6.69 -2.23
C HIS A 222 -3.98 7.44 -3.55
N ALA A 223 -2.97 8.32 -3.61
CA ALA A 223 -2.60 9.05 -4.82
C ALA A 223 -2.09 8.10 -5.92
N ALA A 224 -1.23 7.13 -5.58
CA ALA A 224 -0.72 6.13 -6.51
C ALA A 224 -1.86 5.29 -7.11
N ALA A 225 -2.76 4.77 -6.26
CA ALA A 225 -3.93 4.01 -6.70
C ALA A 225 -4.86 4.85 -7.58
N SER A 226 -5.11 6.11 -7.22
CA SER A 226 -5.91 7.04 -8.02
C SER A 226 -5.29 7.33 -9.38
N HIS A 227 -3.96 7.45 -9.45
CA HIS A 227 -3.23 7.65 -10.71
C HIS A 227 -3.28 6.38 -11.58
N SER A 228 -3.01 5.22 -10.98
CA SER A 228 -3.12 3.90 -11.62
C SER A 228 -4.48 3.68 -12.26
N ILE A 229 -5.57 3.98 -11.55
CA ILE A 229 -6.94 3.88 -12.07
C ILE A 229 -7.15 4.83 -13.27
N ARG A 230 -6.68 6.07 -13.17
CA ARG A 230 -6.84 7.08 -14.22
C ARG A 230 -6.06 6.76 -15.49
N THR A 231 -4.83 6.28 -15.37
CA THR A 231 -3.95 6.02 -16.50
C THR A 231 -4.09 4.60 -17.05
N GLY A 232 -4.67 3.69 -16.26
CA GLY A 232 -4.67 2.26 -16.56
C GLY A 232 -3.30 1.61 -16.33
N SER A 233 -2.43 2.22 -15.53
CA SER A 233 -1.09 1.69 -15.20
C SER A 233 -1.08 0.85 -13.93
N LEU A 234 -0.11 -0.05 -13.79
CA LEU A 234 0.16 -0.76 -12.53
C LEU A 234 0.69 0.20 -11.46
N VAL A 235 0.41 -0.09 -10.19
CA VAL A 235 1.22 0.38 -9.06
C VAL A 235 2.26 -0.70 -8.74
N VAL A 236 3.52 -0.31 -8.69
CA VAL A 236 4.67 -1.21 -8.47
C VAL A 236 5.52 -0.69 -7.32
N PHE A 237 6.06 -1.61 -6.53
CA PHE A 237 6.99 -1.33 -5.45
C PHE A 237 8.40 -1.66 -5.95
N CYS A 238 9.36 -0.75 -5.76
CA CYS A 238 10.72 -0.85 -6.28
C CYS A 238 11.78 -0.27 -5.33
#